data_AF-A0A7M7NAV2-F1
#
_entry.id   AF-A0A7M7NAV2-F1
#
_cell.length_a   1.000
_cell.length_b   1.000
_cell.length_c   1.000
_cell.angle_alpha   90.00
_cell.angle_beta   90.00
_cell.angle_gamma   90.00
#
_symmetry.space_group_name_H-M   'P 1'
#
loop_
_entity.id
_entity.type
_entity.pdbx_description
1 polymer ?
#
loop_
_entity_poly.entity_id
_entity_poly.type
_entity_poly.pdbx_seq_one_letter_code
_entity_poly.pdbx_strand_id
1 'polypeptide(L)'
;MSITPKHINRLLPLMAEKPVRNKGNLVYPPIKKTLMARPVDKFKTKKVQNEANALGLGPETNPVRTARSFKTFVRTSKERVTRLEKTIKGNETLLKACKGLTEVSGPLAPDGLADLITSTWSKQKHVISQLKNDIQELKESPKDSLIGHSDESIMGLARMMDVDTTPSQTSTMVSKMKVTFINLKDMVKVKEEKIQNLRDREKTKTKRIVELQNELDNLQTKNLDLALDLQEAQDKRQTADNRVFDFETKIRDLETDIEKKTCENEDLLQRYEEAGEVVLGLQTDLDETKQNNESLNLQIKDLQAREFKKDDHILTLEKDLANLNQMMNLDSKSEDDFMKSKLNQSALKLQKISFDQELKNLRSDGHQRDYYVLKLEQDIGNMQKEKDELYQEIQNSFSKDRKTNHREDELKQEIEELKEERIEQDLKLKDTISKADEEIFESKKRVSEVQVQKIELDSKLKVTYYSPFVESQKGVRS
;
A
#
# COMPACT_ATOMS: atom_id res chain seq x y z
N MET A 1 9.12 15.15 14.76
CA MET A 1 10.10 14.62 15.75
C MET A 1 11.15 13.83 15.00
N SER A 2 12.38 14.32 15.00
CA SER A 2 13.53 13.83 14.23
C SER A 2 14.56 13.18 15.14
N ILE A 3 14.98 11.94 14.87
CA ILE A 3 16.21 11.37 15.44
C ILE A 3 16.96 10.56 14.36
N THR A 4 18.20 10.97 14.14
CA THR A 4 19.22 10.53 13.18
C THR A 4 20.06 9.33 13.65
N PRO A 5 20.67 8.53 12.74
CA PRO A 5 21.65 7.51 13.10
C PRO A 5 23.09 8.07 13.17
N LYS A 6 23.79 7.84 14.29
CA LYS A 6 25.20 8.20 14.49
C LYS A 6 26.16 7.09 14.00
N HIS A 7 27.06 7.53 13.13
CA HIS A 7 28.42 7.09 12.80
C HIS A 7 29.14 6.08 13.72
N ILE A 8 29.97 5.22 13.10
CA ILE A 8 31.43 5.14 13.33
C ILE A 8 32.14 4.78 12.00
N ASN A 9 32.97 5.72 11.53
CA ASN A 9 34.04 5.58 10.54
C ASN A 9 35.33 5.12 11.25
N ARG A 10 36.18 4.33 10.59
CA ARG A 10 37.67 4.40 10.63
C ARG A 10 38.27 3.52 9.53
N LEU A 11 38.62 4.11 8.38
CA LEU A 11 39.97 4.57 7.99
C LEU A 11 40.78 3.53 7.18
N LEU A 12 40.67 3.66 5.86
CA LEU A 12 41.76 3.40 4.90
C LEU A 12 42.76 4.58 4.92
N PRO A 13 44.03 4.35 4.54
CA PRO A 13 44.75 5.38 3.80
C PRO A 13 45.32 4.88 2.46
N LEU A 14 45.33 5.84 1.54
CA LEU A 14 45.75 5.83 0.14
C LEU A 14 47.28 5.86 -0.03
N MET A 15 47.73 5.22 -1.13
CA MET A 15 48.77 5.60 -2.11
C MET A 15 50.06 6.32 -1.68
N ALA A 16 51.22 5.77 -2.09
CA ALA A 16 52.36 6.55 -2.61
C ALA A 16 53.33 5.69 -3.48
N GLU A 17 53.38 6.05 -4.77
CA GLU A 17 54.48 6.18 -5.73
C GLU A 17 55.79 5.35 -5.68
N LYS A 18 56.25 5.00 -6.91
CA LYS A 18 57.53 4.37 -7.28
C LYS A 18 58.74 5.28 -7.02
N PRO A 19 59.98 4.73 -7.08
CA PRO A 19 60.79 5.08 -8.26
C PRO A 19 61.62 3.93 -8.87
N VAL A 20 62.01 4.16 -10.13
CA VAL A 20 62.90 3.37 -11.00
C VAL A 20 64.36 3.83 -10.85
N ARG A 21 65.34 2.91 -10.81
CA ARG A 21 66.74 3.03 -11.31
C ARG A 21 67.41 1.64 -11.20
N ASN A 22 67.56 0.84 -12.27
CA ASN A 22 68.55 0.83 -13.36
C ASN A 22 69.99 0.35 -13.01
N LYS A 23 70.47 -0.65 -13.78
CA LYS A 23 71.85 -1.10 -14.10
C LYS A 23 72.56 -2.20 -13.28
N GLY A 24 72.76 -3.35 -13.94
CA GLY A 24 74.10 -3.91 -14.23
C GLY A 24 74.66 -4.99 -13.30
N ASN A 25 74.70 -6.26 -13.77
CA ASN A 25 75.92 -6.94 -14.24
C ASN A 25 75.79 -8.49 -14.22
N LEU A 26 76.17 -9.08 -15.36
CA LEU A 26 76.54 -10.49 -15.51
C LEU A 26 77.74 -10.82 -14.61
N VAL A 27 77.70 -11.97 -13.92
CA VAL A 27 78.85 -12.88 -13.77
C VAL A 27 78.36 -14.33 -13.60
N TYR A 28 78.82 -15.24 -14.46
CA TYR A 28 78.96 -16.69 -14.25
C TYR A 28 80.44 -17.03 -14.53
N PRO A 29 80.98 -18.22 -14.21
CA PRO A 29 81.15 -18.96 -12.93
C PRO A 29 82.66 -19.22 -12.63
N PRO A 30 83.05 -20.10 -11.68
CA PRO A 30 83.53 -21.44 -12.08
C PRO A 30 83.14 -22.58 -11.09
N ILE A 31 82.62 -23.73 -11.54
CA ILE A 31 83.30 -24.99 -11.93
C ILE A 31 83.96 -25.80 -10.78
N LYS A 32 83.38 -27.01 -10.60
CA LYS A 32 83.91 -28.31 -10.12
C LYS A 32 84.29 -28.47 -8.65
N LYS A 33 83.55 -29.37 -7.97
CA LYS A 33 84.15 -30.59 -7.38
C LYS A 33 83.17 -31.77 -7.48
N THR A 34 83.62 -32.76 -8.24
CA THR A 34 83.11 -34.12 -8.39
C THR A 34 83.28 -34.86 -7.06
N LEU A 35 82.23 -35.54 -6.58
CA LEU A 35 82.36 -36.61 -5.58
C LEU A 35 81.28 -37.68 -5.85
N MET A 36 81.74 -38.69 -6.59
CA MET A 36 81.50 -40.12 -6.41
C MET A 36 80.06 -40.61 -6.20
N ALA A 37 79.55 -41.28 -7.23
CA ALA A 37 78.47 -42.24 -7.16
C ALA A 37 78.80 -43.37 -6.16
N ARG A 38 77.80 -43.76 -5.36
CA ARG A 38 77.70 -45.07 -4.69
C ARG A 38 76.43 -45.77 -5.16
N PRO A 39 76.39 -47.11 -5.14
CA PRO A 39 75.54 -47.92 -6.00
C PRO A 39 74.07 -47.86 -5.58
N VAL A 40 73.19 -47.74 -6.58
CA VAL A 40 71.73 -47.81 -6.41
C VAL A 40 71.36 -49.22 -5.97
N ASP A 41 70.74 -49.33 -4.79
CA ASP A 41 70.08 -50.54 -4.30
C ASP A 41 69.10 -51.07 -5.35
N LYS A 42 69.41 -52.25 -5.89
CA LYS A 42 68.62 -53.03 -6.86
C LYS A 42 67.32 -53.62 -6.28
N PHE A 43 66.73 -53.00 -5.25
CA PHE A 43 65.54 -53.53 -4.56
C PHE A 43 64.26 -52.71 -4.77
N LYS A 44 64.28 -51.61 -5.54
CA LYS A 44 63.08 -50.77 -5.78
C LYS A 44 62.51 -50.80 -7.20
N THR A 45 63.16 -51.45 -8.16
CA THR A 45 62.70 -51.51 -9.56
C THR A 45 61.68 -52.62 -9.84
N LYS A 46 61.62 -53.68 -9.02
CA LYS A 46 60.62 -54.75 -9.20
C LYS A 46 59.21 -54.39 -8.67
N LYS A 47 59.10 -53.49 -7.70
CA LYS A 47 57.80 -53.13 -7.11
C LYS A 47 57.00 -52.12 -7.96
N VAL A 48 57.68 -51.38 -8.84
CA VAL A 48 57.06 -50.31 -9.66
C VAL A 48 56.58 -50.82 -11.03
N GLN A 49 57.06 -51.98 -11.49
CA GLN A 49 56.64 -52.57 -12.77
C GLN A 49 55.29 -53.31 -12.66
N ASN A 50 54.97 -53.89 -11.50
CA ASN A 50 53.75 -54.69 -11.30
C ASN A 50 52.47 -53.85 -11.15
N GLU A 51 52.58 -52.55 -10.83
CA GLU A 51 51.44 -51.65 -10.70
C GLU A 51 51.06 -50.93 -12.01
N ALA A 52 51.85 -51.10 -13.09
CA ALA A 52 51.59 -50.47 -14.39
C ALA A 52 50.41 -51.12 -15.16
N ASN A 53 50.14 -52.41 -14.93
CA ASN A 53 49.12 -53.16 -15.66
C ASN A 53 47.67 -52.86 -15.21
N ALA A 54 47.47 -52.28 -14.02
CA ALA A 54 46.14 -51.92 -13.51
C ALA A 54 45.60 -50.59 -14.09
N LEU A 55 46.44 -49.81 -14.79
CA LEU A 55 46.10 -48.46 -15.29
C LEU A 55 46.07 -48.35 -16.84
N GLY A 56 46.15 -49.47 -17.56
CA GLY A 56 45.90 -49.51 -19.02
C GLY A 56 46.95 -48.79 -19.88
N LEU A 57 48.21 -48.75 -19.46
CA LEU A 57 49.31 -48.20 -20.26
C LEU A 57 50.15 -49.36 -20.83
N GLY A 58 50.35 -49.37 -22.15
CA GLY A 58 51.00 -50.45 -22.90
C GLY A 58 52.47 -50.70 -22.54
N PRO A 59 53.10 -51.76 -23.10
CA PRO A 59 54.31 -52.39 -22.56
C PRO A 59 55.61 -51.57 -22.65
N GLU A 60 55.60 -50.39 -23.28
CA GLU A 60 56.73 -49.47 -23.31
C GLU A 60 56.41 -48.19 -22.54
N THR A 61 56.50 -48.24 -21.21
CA THR A 61 56.47 -47.01 -20.39
C THR A 61 57.73 -46.87 -19.56
N ASN A 62 58.46 -45.80 -19.84
CA ASN A 62 59.57 -45.30 -19.05
C ASN A 62 59.16 -45.25 -17.55
N PRO A 63 59.88 -45.92 -16.64
CA PRO A 63 59.51 -46.02 -15.22
C PRO A 63 59.36 -44.65 -14.54
N VAL A 64 60.05 -43.61 -15.05
CA VAL A 64 59.89 -42.23 -14.59
C VAL A 64 58.51 -41.66 -14.93
N ARG A 65 57.94 -42.03 -16.08
CA ARG A 65 56.63 -41.56 -16.56
C ARG A 65 55.50 -42.24 -15.79
N THR A 66 55.62 -43.54 -15.53
CA THR A 66 54.66 -44.30 -14.69
C THR A 66 54.71 -43.85 -13.23
N ALA A 67 55.90 -43.62 -12.66
CA ALA A 67 56.04 -43.06 -11.32
C ALA A 67 55.47 -41.64 -11.23
N ARG A 68 55.60 -40.81 -12.28
CA ARG A 68 54.95 -39.50 -12.34
C ARG A 68 53.43 -39.62 -12.39
N SER A 69 52.87 -40.48 -13.23
CA SER A 69 51.42 -40.69 -13.32
C SER A 69 50.83 -41.23 -12.02
N PHE A 70 51.50 -42.18 -11.36
CA PHE A 70 51.09 -42.69 -10.06
C PHE A 70 51.20 -41.61 -8.96
N LYS A 71 52.27 -40.81 -8.96
CA LYS A 71 52.40 -39.67 -8.04
C LYS A 71 51.32 -38.62 -8.28
N THR A 72 50.94 -38.38 -9.53
CA THR A 72 49.81 -37.51 -9.89
C THR A 72 48.49 -38.11 -9.42
N PHE A 73 48.27 -39.41 -9.63
CA PHE A 73 47.07 -40.13 -9.17
C PHE A 73 46.92 -40.08 -7.64
N VAL A 74 47.98 -40.42 -6.89
CA VAL A 74 48.01 -40.33 -5.43
C VAL A 74 47.77 -38.89 -4.96
N ARG A 75 48.36 -37.90 -5.66
CA ARG A 75 48.13 -36.49 -5.35
C ARG A 75 46.68 -36.08 -5.61
N THR A 76 46.09 -36.45 -6.75
CA THR A 76 44.70 -36.13 -7.10
C THR A 76 43.70 -36.86 -6.20
N SER A 77 43.98 -38.10 -5.79
CA SER A 77 43.15 -38.85 -4.84
C SER A 77 43.25 -38.23 -3.44
N LYS A 78 44.44 -37.82 -3.00
CA LYS A 78 44.59 -37.08 -1.74
C LYS A 78 43.85 -35.75 -1.79
N GLU A 79 43.97 -34.99 -2.88
CA GLU A 79 43.23 -33.74 -3.07
C GLU A 79 41.71 -33.96 -3.11
N ARG A 80 41.22 -35.04 -3.72
CA ARG A 80 39.80 -35.44 -3.71
C ARG A 80 39.31 -35.78 -2.31
N VAL A 81 40.06 -36.59 -1.55
CA VAL A 81 39.75 -36.91 -0.14
C VAL A 81 39.71 -35.64 0.70
N THR A 82 40.69 -34.73 0.53
CA THR A 82 40.72 -33.47 1.29
C THR A 82 39.53 -32.55 0.94
N ARG A 83 39.10 -32.52 -0.33
CA ARG A 83 37.91 -31.78 -0.76
C ARG A 83 36.63 -32.36 -0.15
N LEU A 84 36.47 -33.68 -0.16
CA LEU A 84 35.33 -34.36 0.44
C LEU A 84 35.29 -34.16 1.96
N GLU A 85 36.42 -34.25 2.65
CA GLU A 85 36.53 -33.95 4.09
C GLU A 85 36.14 -32.49 4.42
N LYS A 86 36.53 -31.53 3.56
CA LYS A 86 36.12 -30.12 3.71
C LYS A 86 34.62 -29.94 3.50
N THR A 87 34.03 -30.62 2.53
CA THR A 87 32.58 -30.60 2.28
C THR A 87 31.79 -31.22 3.43
N ILE A 88 32.26 -32.35 4.00
CA ILE A 88 31.65 -32.96 5.18
C ILE A 88 31.70 -31.99 6.36
N LYS A 89 32.83 -31.35 6.62
CA LYS A 89 32.98 -30.38 7.72
C LYS A 89 32.08 -29.14 7.53
N GLY A 90 31.93 -28.66 6.29
CA GLY A 90 30.98 -27.60 5.96
C GLY A 90 29.54 -27.99 6.24
N ASN A 91 29.14 -29.20 5.82
CA ASN A 91 27.81 -29.73 6.06
C ASN A 91 27.53 -30.02 7.55
N GLU A 92 28.51 -30.49 8.31
CA GLU A 92 28.42 -30.66 9.77
C GLU A 92 28.26 -29.32 10.50
N THR A 93 28.87 -28.24 9.97
CA THR A 93 28.73 -26.88 10.51
C THR A 93 27.34 -26.30 10.23
N LEU A 94 26.82 -26.50 9.01
CA LEU A 94 25.44 -26.15 8.65
C LEU A 94 24.43 -26.93 9.50
N LEU A 95 24.66 -28.22 9.75
CA LEU A 95 23.84 -29.03 10.65
C LEU A 95 23.80 -28.44 12.06
N LYS A 96 24.94 -28.00 12.61
CA LYS A 96 24.97 -27.37 13.94
C LYS A 96 24.20 -26.05 13.98
N ALA A 97 24.27 -25.25 12.92
CA ALA A 97 23.51 -24.00 12.80
C ALA A 97 21.99 -24.25 12.72
N CYS A 98 21.56 -25.25 11.94
CA CYS A 98 20.15 -25.63 11.85
C CYS A 98 19.60 -26.15 13.19
N LYS A 99 20.40 -26.88 13.97
CA LYS A 99 20.01 -27.31 15.33
C LYS A 99 19.84 -26.14 16.31
N GLY A 100 20.70 -25.12 16.20
CA GLY A 100 20.58 -23.90 17.00
C GLY A 100 19.33 -23.09 16.69
N LEU A 101 18.87 -23.07 15.42
CA LEU A 101 17.63 -22.42 15.03
C LEU A 101 16.38 -23.14 15.57
N THR A 102 16.40 -24.47 15.67
CA THR A 102 15.30 -25.25 16.27
C THR A 102 15.23 -25.13 17.80
N GLU A 103 16.31 -24.78 18.49
CA GLU A 103 16.31 -24.54 19.94
C GLU A 103 15.79 -23.14 20.33
N VAL A 104 15.77 -22.19 19.39
CA VAL A 104 15.27 -20.81 19.60
C VAL A 104 13.76 -20.68 19.32
N SER A 105 13.18 -21.59 18.53
CA SER A 105 11.72 -21.64 18.33
C SER A 105 11.06 -22.50 19.40
N GLY A 106 10.49 -21.86 20.43
CA GLY A 106 9.55 -22.48 21.37
C GLY A 106 8.25 -22.96 20.69
N PRO A 107 7.20 -23.35 21.44
CA PRO A 107 6.03 -24.13 20.98
C PRO A 107 5.11 -23.48 19.93
N LEU A 108 5.54 -22.41 19.27
CA LEU A 108 4.76 -21.58 18.33
C LEU A 108 5.34 -21.60 16.91
N ALA A 109 6.20 -22.56 16.56
CA ALA A 109 6.62 -22.74 15.18
C ALA A 109 5.46 -23.37 14.36
N PRO A 110 5.11 -22.82 13.18
CA PRO A 110 4.03 -23.34 12.35
C PRO A 110 4.33 -24.79 11.95
N ASP A 111 3.31 -25.67 12.04
CA ASP A 111 3.43 -27.14 11.94
C ASP A 111 4.20 -27.65 10.70
N GLY A 112 4.23 -26.88 9.60
CA GLY A 112 4.99 -27.24 8.40
C GLY A 112 6.51 -26.99 8.47
N LEU A 113 6.99 -26.09 9.35
CA LEU A 113 8.41 -25.73 9.43
C LEU A 113 9.21 -26.80 10.17
N ALA A 114 8.65 -27.37 11.24
CA ALA A 114 9.28 -28.45 12.00
C ALA A 114 9.46 -29.72 11.17
N ASP A 115 8.46 -30.08 10.36
CA ASP A 115 8.51 -31.21 9.44
C ASP A 115 9.51 -30.99 8.30
N LEU A 116 9.55 -29.78 7.74
CA LEU A 116 10.52 -29.41 6.72
C LEU A 116 11.95 -29.46 7.25
N ILE A 117 12.19 -28.96 8.46
CA ILE A 117 13.50 -29.00 9.13
C ILE A 117 13.90 -30.45 9.46
N THR A 118 12.98 -31.28 9.96
CA THR A 118 13.26 -32.69 10.29
C THR A 118 13.52 -33.54 9.04
N SER A 119 12.79 -33.28 7.95
CA SER A 119 12.99 -33.93 6.64
C SER A 119 14.32 -33.53 6.00
N THR A 120 14.66 -32.23 5.99
CA THR A 120 15.94 -31.74 5.46
C THR A 120 17.13 -32.21 6.31
N TRP A 121 16.96 -32.28 7.63
CA TRP A 121 17.94 -32.83 8.57
C TRP A 121 18.26 -34.30 8.27
N SER A 122 17.22 -35.13 8.10
CA SER A 122 17.37 -36.56 7.82
C SER A 122 18.05 -36.79 6.47
N LYS A 123 17.71 -36.00 5.45
CA LYS A 123 18.35 -36.04 4.12
C LYS A 123 19.83 -35.65 4.19
N GLN A 124 20.18 -34.57 4.90
CA GLN A 124 21.57 -34.15 5.06
C GLN A 124 22.41 -35.18 5.85
N LYS A 125 21.84 -35.78 6.90
CA LYS A 125 22.51 -36.86 7.66
C LYS A 125 22.81 -38.08 6.78
N HIS A 126 21.87 -38.45 5.89
CA HIS A 126 22.06 -39.53 4.94
C HIS A 126 23.18 -39.22 3.93
N VAL A 127 23.20 -38.00 3.37
CA VAL A 127 24.27 -37.54 2.46
C VAL A 127 25.64 -37.58 3.14
N ILE A 128 25.75 -37.13 4.40
CA ILE A 128 27.01 -37.20 5.16
C ILE A 128 27.45 -38.65 5.36
N SER A 129 26.52 -39.58 5.61
CA SER A 129 26.83 -41.00 5.75
C SER A 129 27.31 -41.63 4.45
N GLN A 130 26.70 -41.29 3.31
CA GLN A 130 27.16 -41.74 1.99
C GLN A 130 28.57 -41.22 1.71
N LEU A 131 28.83 -39.94 1.95
CA LEU A 131 30.17 -39.35 1.75
C LEU A 131 31.24 -39.97 2.68
N LYS A 132 30.88 -40.37 3.91
CA LYS A 132 31.79 -41.09 4.82
C LYS A 132 32.10 -42.50 4.30
N ASN A 133 31.11 -43.22 3.78
CA ASN A 133 31.31 -44.52 3.14
C ASN A 133 32.17 -44.41 1.87
N ASP A 134 31.92 -43.43 1.01
CA ASP A 134 32.72 -43.20 -0.21
C ASP A 134 34.19 -42.92 0.13
N ILE A 135 34.46 -42.15 1.19
CA ILE A 135 35.84 -41.90 1.68
C ILE A 135 36.46 -43.20 2.21
N GLN A 136 35.68 -44.06 2.87
CA GLN A 136 36.18 -45.33 3.39
C GLN A 136 36.47 -46.33 2.27
N GLU A 137 35.60 -46.43 1.27
CA GLU A 137 35.80 -47.27 0.08
C GLU A 137 37.01 -46.79 -0.75
N LEU A 138 37.22 -45.46 -0.86
CA LEU A 138 38.41 -44.86 -1.47
C LEU A 138 39.69 -45.05 -0.64
N LYS A 139 39.57 -45.29 0.67
CA LYS A 139 40.71 -45.66 1.54
C LYS A 139 41.01 -47.17 1.48
N GLU A 140 40.03 -48.00 1.18
CA GLU A 140 40.12 -49.48 1.22
C GLU A 140 40.40 -50.15 -0.14
N SER A 141 40.25 -49.46 -1.28
CA SER A 141 40.43 -50.05 -2.62
C SER A 141 41.61 -49.45 -3.44
N PRO A 142 42.57 -50.24 -3.99
CA PRO A 142 42.97 -51.63 -3.67
C PRO A 142 44.45 -51.75 -3.25
N LYS A 143 44.72 -52.42 -2.12
CA LYS A 143 46.07 -52.94 -1.79
C LYS A 143 46.26 -54.44 -2.06
N ASP A 144 45.20 -55.26 -2.12
CA ASP A 144 45.39 -56.72 -1.98
C ASP A 144 44.75 -57.67 -3.01
N SER A 145 43.91 -57.25 -3.97
CA SER A 145 43.21 -58.23 -4.85
C SER A 145 43.65 -58.33 -6.32
N LEU A 146 44.41 -57.37 -6.86
CA LEU A 146 44.80 -57.36 -8.29
C LEU A 146 46.22 -57.90 -8.59
N ILE A 147 47.05 -58.08 -7.57
CA ILE A 147 48.47 -58.44 -7.75
C ILE A 147 48.66 -59.97 -7.90
N GLY A 148 47.81 -60.79 -7.26
CA GLY A 148 48.03 -62.25 -7.20
C GLY A 148 47.82 -63.03 -8.50
N HIS A 149 46.95 -62.59 -9.41
CA HIS A 149 46.62 -63.37 -10.61
C HIS A 149 47.47 -63.04 -11.85
N SER A 150 48.09 -61.86 -11.89
CA SER A 150 48.91 -61.44 -13.05
C SER A 150 50.37 -61.87 -12.91
N ASP A 151 50.91 -61.91 -11.70
CA ASP A 151 52.31 -62.33 -11.45
C ASP A 151 52.54 -63.83 -11.75
N GLU A 152 51.59 -64.71 -11.45
CA GLU A 152 51.70 -66.14 -11.74
C GLU A 152 51.69 -66.43 -13.26
N SER A 153 50.87 -65.70 -14.04
CA SER A 153 50.79 -65.82 -15.50
C SER A 153 52.02 -65.26 -16.22
N ILE A 154 52.61 -64.17 -15.70
CA ILE A 154 53.82 -63.54 -16.25
C ILE A 154 55.07 -64.36 -15.89
N MET A 155 55.15 -64.89 -14.66
CA MET A 155 56.22 -65.80 -14.23
C MET A 155 56.18 -67.15 -14.97
N GLY A 156 54.99 -67.63 -15.36
CA GLY A 156 54.83 -68.82 -16.21
C GLY A 156 55.39 -68.62 -17.63
N LEU A 157 55.19 -67.43 -18.22
CA LEU A 157 55.76 -67.06 -19.52
C LEU A 157 57.27 -66.82 -19.47
N ALA A 158 57.78 -66.21 -18.40
CA ALA A 158 59.21 -65.96 -18.22
C ALA A 158 60.02 -67.25 -18.00
N ARG A 159 59.50 -68.22 -17.24
CA ARG A 159 60.15 -69.54 -17.07
C ARG A 159 60.18 -70.37 -18.35
N MET A 160 59.31 -70.09 -19.31
CA MET A 160 59.26 -70.78 -20.61
C MET A 160 60.27 -70.23 -21.64
N MET A 161 60.76 -69.00 -21.47
CA MET A 161 61.76 -68.39 -22.38
C MET A 161 63.22 -68.73 -22.03
N ASP A 162 63.49 -69.25 -20.83
CA ASP A 162 64.84 -69.58 -20.33
C ASP A 162 65.27 -71.04 -20.60
N VAL A 163 64.49 -71.81 -21.36
CA VAL A 163 64.79 -73.21 -21.73
C VAL A 163 65.07 -73.27 -23.24
N ASP A 164 66.11 -73.99 -23.66
CA ASP A 164 66.36 -74.31 -25.07
C ASP A 164 65.11 -75.00 -25.66
N THR A 165 64.26 -74.22 -26.33
CA THR A 165 62.96 -74.68 -26.82
C THR A 165 63.09 -75.18 -28.24
N THR A 166 62.58 -76.39 -28.48
CA THR A 166 62.49 -76.96 -29.83
C THR A 166 61.46 -76.19 -30.68
N PRO A 167 61.56 -76.17 -32.03
CA PRO A 167 60.65 -75.42 -32.91
C PRO A 167 59.15 -75.66 -32.65
N SER A 168 58.79 -76.83 -32.14
CA SER A 168 57.42 -77.22 -31.75
C SER A 168 56.88 -76.44 -30.54
N GLN A 169 57.74 -76.16 -29.54
CA GLN A 169 57.38 -75.40 -28.35
C GLN A 169 57.26 -73.90 -28.65
N THR A 170 58.17 -73.36 -29.47
CA THR A 170 58.10 -71.97 -29.96
C THR A 170 56.83 -71.75 -30.80
N SER A 171 56.46 -72.69 -31.67
CA SER A 171 55.22 -72.64 -32.45
C SER A 171 53.96 -72.62 -31.57
N THR A 172 53.96 -73.40 -30.48
CA THR A 172 52.86 -73.42 -29.51
C THR A 172 52.76 -72.10 -28.74
N MET A 173 53.88 -71.48 -28.36
CA MET A 173 53.89 -70.16 -27.72
C MET A 173 53.39 -69.07 -28.66
N VAL A 174 53.87 -69.05 -29.90
CA VAL A 174 53.42 -68.10 -30.93
C VAL A 174 51.91 -68.23 -31.17
N SER A 175 51.38 -69.46 -31.18
CA SER A 175 49.95 -69.70 -31.32
C SER A 175 49.15 -69.16 -30.13
N LYS A 176 49.62 -69.38 -28.90
CA LYS A 176 49.02 -68.78 -27.68
C LYS A 176 49.06 -67.26 -27.71
N MET A 177 50.18 -66.67 -28.15
CA MET A 177 50.33 -65.22 -28.30
C MET A 177 49.41 -64.64 -29.38
N LYS A 178 49.19 -65.36 -30.49
CA LYS A 178 48.24 -64.95 -31.53
C LYS A 178 46.81 -64.94 -30.99
N VAL A 179 46.41 -65.97 -30.24
CA VAL A 179 45.07 -66.04 -29.63
C VAL A 179 44.89 -64.93 -28.59
N THR A 180 45.88 -64.67 -27.73
CA THR A 180 45.80 -63.56 -26.77
C THR A 180 45.77 -62.20 -27.47
N PHE A 181 46.53 -62.02 -28.55
CA PHE A 181 46.49 -60.78 -29.33
C PHE A 181 45.12 -60.54 -29.99
N ILE A 182 44.51 -61.58 -30.56
CA ILE A 182 43.16 -61.49 -31.15
C ILE A 182 42.14 -61.13 -30.06
N ASN A 183 42.17 -61.81 -28.91
CA ASN A 183 41.27 -61.52 -27.79
C ASN A 183 41.43 -60.08 -27.27
N LEU A 184 42.68 -59.60 -27.16
CA LEU A 184 42.96 -58.23 -26.75
C LEU A 184 42.46 -57.22 -27.78
N LYS A 185 42.62 -57.51 -29.08
CA LYS A 185 42.10 -56.67 -30.17
C LYS A 185 40.59 -56.55 -30.11
N ASP A 186 39.88 -57.66 -29.90
CA ASP A 186 38.42 -57.67 -29.76
C ASP A 186 37.97 -56.90 -28.50
N MET A 187 38.68 -57.08 -27.38
CA MET A 187 38.43 -56.30 -26.16
C MET A 187 38.65 -54.79 -26.36
N VAL A 188 39.67 -54.38 -27.11
CA VAL A 188 39.91 -52.96 -27.45
C VAL A 188 38.73 -52.43 -28.26
N LYS A 189 38.30 -53.15 -29.30
CA LYS A 189 37.17 -52.74 -30.13
C LYS A 189 35.88 -52.56 -29.31
N VAL A 190 35.54 -53.52 -28.44
CA VAL A 190 34.37 -53.42 -27.55
C VAL A 190 34.48 -52.22 -26.60
N LYS A 191 35.69 -51.93 -26.09
CA LYS A 191 35.91 -50.76 -25.23
C LYS A 191 35.82 -49.44 -26.00
N GLU A 192 36.29 -49.38 -27.23
CA GLU A 192 36.17 -48.20 -28.10
C GLU A 192 34.70 -47.88 -28.39
N GLU A 193 33.89 -48.88 -28.74
CA GLU A 193 32.45 -48.73 -28.93
C GLU A 193 31.75 -48.24 -27.65
N LYS A 194 32.12 -48.79 -26.48
CA LYS A 194 31.60 -48.32 -25.18
C LYS A 194 31.98 -46.88 -24.88
N ILE A 195 33.21 -46.47 -25.18
CA ILE A 195 33.68 -45.09 -25.02
C ILE A 195 32.91 -44.15 -25.94
N GLN A 196 32.67 -44.54 -27.19
CA GLN A 196 31.91 -43.75 -28.14
C GLN A 196 30.46 -43.55 -27.69
N ASN A 197 29.78 -44.62 -27.25
CA ASN A 197 28.43 -44.55 -26.69
C ASN A 197 28.35 -43.65 -25.45
N LEU A 198 29.35 -43.71 -24.57
CA LEU A 198 29.42 -42.82 -23.40
C LEU A 198 29.59 -41.35 -23.81
N ARG A 199 30.45 -41.08 -24.81
CA ARG A 199 30.66 -39.74 -25.35
C ARG A 199 29.38 -39.17 -25.99
N ASP A 200 28.64 -39.97 -26.73
CA ASP A 200 27.39 -39.51 -27.35
C ASP A 200 26.29 -39.30 -26.29
N ARG A 201 26.23 -40.16 -25.27
CA ARG A 201 25.35 -39.92 -24.10
C ARG A 201 25.72 -38.64 -23.34
N GLU A 202 27.01 -38.35 -23.19
CA GLU A 202 27.50 -37.12 -22.58
C GLU A 202 27.06 -35.89 -23.38
N LYS A 203 27.24 -35.89 -24.70
CA LYS A 203 26.76 -34.81 -25.58
C LYS A 203 25.26 -34.54 -25.42
N THR A 204 24.44 -35.59 -25.38
CA THR A 204 22.99 -35.45 -25.19
C THR A 204 22.65 -34.83 -23.82
N LYS A 205 23.35 -35.25 -22.76
CA LYS A 205 23.18 -34.66 -21.42
C LYS A 205 23.58 -33.19 -21.41
N THR A 206 24.70 -32.83 -22.05
CA THR A 206 25.15 -31.43 -22.16
C THR A 206 24.11 -30.57 -22.88
N LYS A 207 23.54 -31.08 -23.98
CA LYS A 207 22.45 -30.36 -24.69
C LYS A 207 21.26 -30.12 -23.76
N ARG A 208 20.83 -31.13 -23.00
CA ARG A 208 19.70 -30.99 -22.06
C ARG A 208 20.00 -30.00 -20.93
N ILE A 209 21.26 -29.93 -20.46
CA ILE A 209 21.67 -28.94 -19.45
C ILE A 209 21.49 -27.52 -19.99
N VAL A 210 21.91 -27.26 -21.23
CA VAL A 210 21.75 -25.94 -21.87
C VAL A 210 20.28 -25.58 -22.04
N GLU A 211 19.44 -26.53 -22.48
CA GLU A 211 17.99 -26.30 -22.58
C GLU A 211 17.37 -25.94 -21.23
N LEU A 212 17.71 -26.67 -20.17
CA LEU A 212 17.22 -26.40 -18.82
C LEU A 212 17.71 -25.06 -18.27
N GLN A 213 18.93 -24.64 -18.62
CA GLN A 213 19.45 -23.31 -18.26
C GLN A 213 18.62 -22.21 -18.94
N ASN A 214 18.34 -22.34 -20.23
CA ASN A 214 17.49 -21.40 -20.94
C ASN A 214 16.05 -21.36 -20.39
N GLU A 215 15.47 -22.52 -20.04
CA GLU A 215 14.16 -22.61 -19.37
C GLU A 215 14.18 -21.88 -18.01
N LEU A 216 15.26 -22.06 -17.22
CA LEU A 216 15.42 -21.39 -15.93
C LEU A 216 15.55 -19.87 -16.08
N ASP A 217 16.36 -19.38 -17.01
CA ASP A 217 16.56 -17.95 -17.26
C ASP A 217 15.25 -17.27 -17.71
N ASN A 218 14.47 -17.96 -18.56
CA ASN A 218 13.15 -17.50 -18.97
C ASN A 218 12.17 -17.42 -17.80
N LEU A 219 12.17 -18.42 -16.90
CA LEU A 219 11.33 -18.42 -15.71
C LEU A 219 11.74 -17.32 -14.72
N GLN A 220 13.04 -17.07 -14.56
CA GLN A 220 13.54 -15.98 -13.72
C GLN A 220 13.10 -14.62 -14.25
N THR A 221 13.19 -14.41 -15.56
CA THR A 221 12.73 -13.17 -16.20
C THR A 221 11.23 -12.95 -15.99
N LYS A 222 10.40 -13.98 -16.26
CA LYS A 222 8.95 -13.90 -16.00
C LYS A 222 8.61 -13.63 -14.54
N ASN A 223 9.37 -14.19 -13.61
CA ASN A 223 9.14 -13.97 -12.18
C ASN A 223 9.49 -12.53 -11.77
N LEU A 224 10.49 -11.92 -12.42
CA LEU A 224 10.80 -10.50 -12.23
C LEU A 224 9.67 -9.61 -12.74
N ASP A 225 9.15 -9.89 -13.93
CA ASP A 225 8.02 -9.13 -14.50
C ASP A 225 6.78 -9.23 -13.61
N LEU A 226 6.43 -10.43 -13.14
CA LEU A 226 5.31 -10.62 -12.21
C LEU A 226 5.51 -9.91 -10.87
N ALA A 227 6.76 -9.81 -10.37
CA ALA A 227 7.05 -9.08 -9.16
C ALA A 227 6.86 -7.56 -9.34
N LEU A 228 7.18 -7.03 -10.53
CA LEU A 228 6.93 -5.63 -10.88
C LEU A 228 5.42 -5.36 -10.99
N ASP A 229 4.67 -6.23 -11.68
CA ASP A 229 3.22 -6.13 -11.80
C ASP A 229 2.54 -6.17 -10.41
N LEU A 230 3.02 -7.06 -9.53
CA LEU A 230 2.51 -7.16 -8.16
C LEU A 230 2.77 -5.87 -7.37
N GLN A 231 3.94 -5.27 -7.51
CA GLN A 231 4.29 -4.01 -6.85
C GLN A 231 3.41 -2.87 -7.36
N GLU A 232 3.23 -2.76 -8.69
CA GLU A 232 2.37 -1.74 -9.28
C GLU A 232 0.91 -1.90 -8.82
N ALA A 233 0.41 -3.14 -8.74
CA ALA A 233 -0.92 -3.43 -8.22
C ALA A 233 -1.07 -3.04 -6.74
N GLN A 234 -0.03 -3.27 -5.92
CA GLN A 234 -0.01 -2.85 -4.51
C GLN A 234 -0.03 -1.32 -4.37
N ASP A 235 0.74 -0.60 -5.18
CA ASP A 235 0.79 0.86 -5.15
C ASP A 235 -0.55 1.48 -5.59
N LYS A 236 -1.16 0.93 -6.64
CA LYS A 236 -2.52 1.32 -7.08
C LYS A 236 -3.56 1.05 -6.00
N ARG A 237 -3.47 -0.09 -5.31
CA ARG A 237 -4.36 -0.41 -4.19
C ARG A 237 -4.20 0.59 -3.05
N GLN A 238 -2.97 0.88 -2.64
CA GLN A 238 -2.72 1.85 -1.57
C GLN A 238 -3.26 3.24 -1.92
N THR A 239 -3.11 3.65 -3.17
CA THR A 239 -3.67 4.92 -3.66
C THR A 239 -5.19 4.93 -3.61
N ALA A 240 -5.83 3.82 -3.97
CA ALA A 240 -7.28 3.68 -3.88
C ALA A 240 -7.76 3.70 -2.42
N ASP A 241 -7.08 2.98 -1.52
CA ASP A 241 -7.40 2.94 -0.09
C ASP A 241 -7.32 4.34 0.54
N ASN A 242 -6.29 5.14 0.18
CA ASN A 242 -6.18 6.53 0.63
C ASN A 242 -7.35 7.39 0.13
N ARG A 243 -7.76 7.25 -1.14
CA ARG A 243 -8.90 7.99 -1.70
C ARG A 243 -10.22 7.61 -1.03
N VAL A 244 -10.41 6.32 -0.73
CA VAL A 244 -11.59 5.84 0.02
C VAL A 244 -11.63 6.50 1.39
N PHE A 245 -10.50 6.52 2.11
CA PHE A 245 -10.40 7.18 3.41
C PHE A 245 -10.73 8.68 3.33
N ASP A 246 -10.25 9.39 2.31
CA ASP A 246 -10.58 10.80 2.09
C ASP A 246 -12.08 11.01 1.84
N PHE A 247 -12.71 10.14 1.05
CA PHE A 247 -14.14 10.19 0.80
C PHE A 247 -14.97 9.86 2.04
N GLU A 248 -14.58 8.84 2.81
CA GLU A 248 -15.23 8.51 4.10
C GLU A 248 -15.18 9.67 5.08
N THR A 249 -14.07 10.41 5.10
CA THR A 249 -13.93 11.60 5.94
C THR A 249 -14.87 12.72 5.46
N LYS A 250 -14.90 13.02 4.15
CA LYS A 250 -15.83 14.01 3.58
C LYS A 250 -17.29 13.66 3.81
N ILE A 251 -17.65 12.37 3.72
CA ILE A 251 -19.01 11.91 4.00
C ILE A 251 -19.38 12.19 5.45
N ARG A 252 -18.49 11.87 6.40
CA ARG A 252 -18.73 12.13 7.83
C ARG A 252 -18.90 13.62 8.14
N ASP A 253 -18.09 14.47 7.51
CA ASP A 253 -18.20 15.92 7.67
C ASP A 253 -19.55 16.43 7.15
N LEU A 254 -19.99 15.94 5.98
CA LEU A 254 -21.31 16.28 5.41
C LEU A 254 -22.46 15.77 6.26
N GLU A 255 -22.38 14.56 6.81
CA GLU A 255 -23.38 14.02 7.75
C GLU A 255 -23.51 14.92 8.98
N THR A 256 -22.38 15.37 9.54
CA THR A 256 -22.36 16.30 10.68
C THR A 256 -23.02 17.64 10.35
N ASP A 257 -22.73 18.20 9.16
CA ASP A 257 -23.35 19.44 8.71
C ASP A 257 -24.87 19.30 8.49
N ILE A 258 -25.32 18.16 7.94
CA ILE A 258 -26.74 17.85 7.76
C ILE A 258 -27.46 17.75 9.11
N GLU A 259 -26.87 17.06 10.09
CA GLU A 259 -27.43 16.97 11.44
C GLU A 259 -27.60 18.36 12.05
N LYS A 260 -26.56 19.20 11.96
CA LYS A 260 -26.63 20.59 12.46
C LYS A 260 -27.73 21.39 11.77
N LYS A 261 -27.86 21.29 10.45
CA LYS A 261 -28.91 22.00 9.70
C LYS A 261 -30.31 21.49 10.01
N THR A 262 -30.43 20.21 10.34
CA THR A 262 -31.69 19.61 10.79
C THR A 262 -32.11 20.22 12.12
N CYS A 263 -31.20 20.32 13.10
CA CYS A 263 -31.48 21.01 14.36
C CYS A 263 -31.82 22.49 14.17
N GLU A 264 -31.09 23.22 13.32
CA GLU A 264 -31.40 24.62 13.01
C GLU A 264 -32.81 24.78 12.40
N ASN A 265 -33.26 23.85 11.56
CA ASN A 265 -34.60 23.86 10.99
C ASN A 265 -35.69 23.52 12.03
N GLU A 266 -35.43 22.58 12.94
CA GLU A 266 -36.34 22.26 14.04
C GLU A 266 -36.55 23.48 14.96
N ASP A 267 -35.48 24.19 15.31
CA ASP A 267 -35.55 25.43 16.09
C ASP A 267 -36.38 26.51 15.37
N LEU A 268 -36.19 26.67 14.05
CA LEU A 268 -36.96 27.63 13.26
C LEU A 268 -38.43 27.25 13.15
N LEU A 269 -38.74 25.96 13.02
CA LEU A 269 -40.10 25.45 12.99
C LEU A 269 -40.81 25.74 14.31
N GLN A 270 -40.15 25.49 15.44
CA GLN A 270 -40.70 25.81 16.76
C GLN A 270 -41.02 27.31 16.90
N ARG A 271 -40.11 28.20 16.49
CA ARG A 271 -40.37 29.65 16.51
C ARG A 271 -41.54 30.05 15.62
N TYR A 272 -41.70 29.39 14.47
CA TYR A 272 -42.83 29.64 13.58
C TYR A 272 -44.15 29.19 14.19
N GLU A 273 -44.17 28.05 14.88
CA GLU A 273 -45.33 27.57 15.64
C GLU A 273 -45.70 28.54 16.78
N GLU A 274 -44.71 28.96 17.58
CA GLU A 274 -44.89 29.96 18.65
C GLU A 274 -45.45 31.28 18.11
N ALA A 275 -44.93 31.78 16.99
CA ALA A 275 -45.46 32.97 16.33
C ALA A 275 -46.90 32.76 15.83
N GLY A 276 -47.23 31.57 15.34
CA GLY A 276 -48.58 31.19 14.95
C GLY A 276 -49.58 31.26 16.11
N GLU A 277 -49.20 30.74 17.29
CA GLU A 277 -50.02 30.83 18.51
C GLU A 277 -50.25 32.28 18.95
N VAL A 278 -49.22 33.14 18.87
CA VAL A 278 -49.37 34.58 19.15
C VAL A 278 -50.37 35.25 18.20
N VAL A 279 -50.30 34.94 16.90
CA VAL A 279 -51.23 35.48 15.90
C VAL A 279 -52.67 35.03 16.18
N LEU A 280 -52.89 33.78 16.57
CA LEU A 280 -54.20 33.28 16.97
C LEU A 280 -54.74 33.98 18.22
N GLY A 281 -53.88 34.24 19.21
CA GLY A 281 -54.22 35.02 20.40
C GLY A 281 -54.68 36.44 20.04
N LEU A 282 -53.88 37.16 19.25
CA LEU A 282 -54.22 38.51 18.78
C LEU A 282 -55.51 38.55 17.95
N GLN A 283 -55.76 37.52 17.14
CA GLN A 283 -56.99 37.42 16.37
C GLN A 283 -58.21 37.26 17.29
N THR A 284 -58.07 36.48 18.37
CA THR A 284 -59.11 36.32 19.39
C THR A 284 -59.38 37.64 20.10
N ASP A 285 -58.34 38.34 20.57
CA ASP A 285 -58.46 39.65 21.23
C ASP A 285 -59.13 40.70 20.32
N LEU A 286 -58.81 40.68 19.02
CA LEU A 286 -59.42 41.56 18.04
C LEU A 286 -60.92 41.29 17.90
N ASP A 287 -61.32 40.02 17.85
CA ASP A 287 -62.72 39.64 17.71
C ASP A 287 -63.53 39.95 18.98
N GLU A 288 -62.96 39.74 20.17
CA GLU A 288 -63.55 40.21 21.44
C GLU A 288 -63.72 41.74 21.45
N THR A 289 -62.71 42.48 20.97
CA THR A 289 -62.77 43.95 20.87
C THR A 289 -63.87 44.41 19.92
N LYS A 290 -64.06 43.74 18.77
CA LYS A 290 -65.17 44.03 17.85
C LYS A 290 -66.51 43.79 18.53
N GLN A 291 -66.67 42.65 19.22
CA GLN A 291 -67.91 42.33 19.92
C GLN A 291 -68.23 43.35 21.02
N ASN A 292 -67.23 43.76 21.79
CA ASN A 292 -67.37 44.82 22.80
C ASN A 292 -67.79 46.15 22.17
N ASN A 293 -67.18 46.53 21.04
CA ASN A 293 -67.57 47.74 20.31
C ASN A 293 -69.01 47.67 19.78
N GLU A 294 -69.47 46.53 19.28
CA GLU A 294 -70.87 46.33 18.88
C GLU A 294 -71.83 46.49 20.06
N SER A 295 -71.49 45.91 21.21
CA SER A 295 -72.27 46.04 22.44
C SER A 295 -72.36 47.50 22.91
N LEU A 296 -71.23 48.22 22.93
CA LEU A 296 -71.20 49.65 23.28
C LEU A 296 -72.01 50.49 22.31
N ASN A 297 -71.93 50.21 21.00
CA ASN A 297 -72.73 50.90 20.00
C ASN A 297 -74.25 50.69 20.20
N LEU A 298 -74.67 49.50 20.61
CA LEU A 298 -76.07 49.23 20.97
C LEU A 298 -76.49 50.02 22.23
N GLN A 299 -75.63 50.09 23.24
CA GLN A 299 -75.90 50.90 24.45
C GLN A 299 -76.00 52.39 24.13
N ILE A 300 -75.13 52.92 23.26
CA ILE A 300 -75.19 54.31 22.81
C ILE A 300 -76.53 54.59 22.12
N LYS A 301 -76.99 53.69 21.23
CA LYS A 301 -78.29 53.82 20.56
C LYS A 301 -79.47 53.84 21.56
N ASP A 302 -79.44 52.99 22.59
CA ASP A 302 -80.49 52.98 23.63
C ASP A 302 -80.48 54.28 24.45
N LEU A 303 -79.29 54.77 24.82
CA LEU A 303 -79.14 56.04 25.53
C LEU A 303 -79.66 57.22 24.70
N GLN A 304 -79.28 57.31 23.43
CA GLN A 304 -79.79 58.33 22.51
C GLN A 304 -81.32 58.26 22.38
N ALA A 305 -81.91 57.07 22.25
CA ALA A 305 -83.36 56.92 22.20
C ALA A 305 -84.06 57.37 23.51
N ARG A 306 -83.42 57.14 24.65
CA ARG A 306 -83.92 57.58 25.96
C ARG A 306 -83.78 59.09 26.14
N GLU A 307 -82.73 59.70 25.60
CA GLU A 307 -82.51 61.14 25.55
C GLU A 307 -83.59 61.84 24.73
N PHE A 308 -83.87 61.37 23.50
CA PHE A 308 -84.99 61.87 22.69
C PHE A 308 -86.34 61.85 23.41
N LYS A 309 -86.64 60.75 24.13
CA LYS A 309 -87.88 60.67 24.94
C LYS A 309 -87.92 61.68 26.08
N LYS A 310 -86.77 61.98 26.70
CA LYS A 310 -86.68 63.02 27.72
C LYS A 310 -86.88 64.39 27.12
N ASP A 311 -86.27 64.68 25.97
CA ASP A 311 -86.43 65.96 25.28
C ASP A 311 -87.89 66.20 24.86
N ASP A 312 -88.58 65.18 24.33
CA ASP A 312 -90.02 65.24 24.07
C ASP A 312 -90.83 65.53 25.34
N HIS A 313 -90.46 64.89 26.46
CA HIS A 313 -91.13 65.12 27.73
C HIS A 313 -90.86 66.54 28.26
N ILE A 314 -89.65 67.06 28.11
CA ILE A 314 -89.28 68.44 28.44
C ILE A 314 -90.09 69.42 27.59
N LEU A 315 -90.16 69.23 26.27
CA LEU A 315 -90.98 70.05 25.38
C LEU A 315 -92.46 70.07 25.81
N THR A 316 -92.97 68.94 26.27
CA THR A 316 -94.34 68.84 26.79
C THR A 316 -94.49 69.66 28.07
N LEU A 317 -93.56 69.53 29.02
CA LEU A 317 -93.56 70.30 30.27
C LEU A 317 -93.37 71.79 30.03
N GLU A 318 -92.51 72.19 29.09
CA GLU A 318 -92.30 73.59 28.69
C GLU A 318 -93.58 74.19 28.11
N LYS A 319 -94.33 73.42 27.31
CA LYS A 319 -95.64 73.83 26.79
C LYS A 319 -96.67 73.98 27.89
N ASP A 320 -96.72 73.03 28.83
CA ASP A 320 -97.62 73.09 29.99
C ASP A 320 -97.28 74.30 30.89
N LEU A 321 -95.99 74.56 31.11
CA LEU A 321 -95.50 75.76 31.82
C LEU A 321 -95.89 77.05 31.10
N ALA A 322 -95.77 77.12 29.77
CA ALA A 322 -96.17 78.28 29.00
C ALA A 322 -97.68 78.54 29.10
N ASN A 323 -98.50 77.48 29.07
CA ASN A 323 -99.94 77.56 29.29
C ASN A 323 -100.27 78.04 30.71
N LEU A 324 -99.58 77.50 31.73
CA LEU A 324 -99.74 77.92 33.12
C LEU A 324 -99.33 79.39 33.32
N ASN A 325 -98.25 79.84 32.69
CA ASN A 325 -97.82 81.24 32.70
C ASN A 325 -98.81 82.16 31.98
N GLN A 326 -99.46 81.72 30.90
CA GLN A 326 -100.58 82.47 30.30
C GLN A 326 -101.78 82.55 31.25
N MET A 327 -102.08 81.48 31.98
CA MET A 327 -103.10 81.48 33.04
C MET A 327 -102.75 82.43 34.19
N MET A 328 -101.51 82.42 34.68
CA MET A 328 -101.05 83.33 35.74
C MET A 328 -101.01 84.80 35.28
N ASN A 329 -100.68 85.08 34.00
CA ASN A 329 -100.74 86.43 33.45
C ASN A 329 -102.18 86.98 33.30
N LEU A 330 -103.21 86.12 33.36
CA LEU A 330 -104.61 86.53 33.40
C LEU A 330 -105.12 86.76 34.84
N ASP A 331 -104.45 86.22 35.86
CA ASP A 331 -104.92 86.20 37.26
C ASP A 331 -103.98 86.87 38.27
N SER A 332 -102.92 87.56 37.82
CA SER A 332 -101.93 88.12 38.75
C SER A 332 -101.48 89.52 38.32
N LYS A 333 -102.33 90.49 38.68
CA LYS A 333 -101.94 91.90 38.83
C LYS A 333 -101.89 92.24 40.32
N SER A 334 -101.16 91.47 41.14
CA SER A 334 -100.70 91.89 42.46
C SER A 334 -99.72 90.87 43.06
N GLU A 335 -98.71 91.40 43.76
CA GLU A 335 -97.78 90.70 44.66
C GLU A 335 -96.53 90.08 44.06
N ASP A 336 -95.86 90.87 43.22
CA ASP A 336 -94.40 90.96 43.25
C ASP A 336 -93.98 91.68 44.55
N ASP A 337 -93.19 91.00 45.41
CA ASP A 337 -91.99 91.54 46.08
C ASP A 337 -91.62 90.94 47.46
N PHE A 338 -92.42 90.05 48.09
CA PHE A 338 -92.09 89.60 49.47
C PHE A 338 -91.36 88.25 49.63
N MET A 339 -91.04 87.50 48.57
CA MET A 339 -90.37 86.18 48.68
C MET A 339 -88.90 86.14 48.25
N LYS A 340 -88.23 87.30 48.13
CA LYS A 340 -86.85 87.41 47.61
C LYS A 340 -85.73 87.29 48.65
N SER A 341 -86.01 87.05 49.94
CA SER A 341 -84.95 87.02 50.98
C SER A 341 -84.76 85.72 51.76
N LYS A 342 -85.61 84.69 51.58
CA LYS A 342 -85.45 83.40 52.32
C LYS A 342 -85.11 82.18 51.45
N LEU A 343 -85.27 82.28 50.12
CA LEU A 343 -85.00 81.17 49.20
C LEU A 343 -83.53 81.07 48.76
N ASN A 344 -82.77 82.17 48.84
CA ASN A 344 -81.36 82.22 48.44
C ASN A 344 -80.39 81.57 49.46
N GLN A 345 -80.82 81.25 50.68
CA GLN A 345 -79.93 80.62 51.68
C GLN A 345 -80.03 79.09 51.75
N SER A 346 -81.17 78.50 51.37
CA SER A 346 -81.37 77.05 51.29
C SER A 346 -80.90 76.47 49.95
N ALA A 347 -81.12 77.18 48.84
CA ALA A 347 -80.62 76.81 47.52
C ALA A 347 -79.07 76.79 47.47
N LEU A 348 -78.41 77.79 48.06
CA LEU A 348 -76.94 77.84 48.17
C LEU A 348 -76.36 76.73 49.08
N LYS A 349 -77.11 76.24 50.08
CA LYS A 349 -76.68 75.11 50.92
C LYS A 349 -76.85 73.77 50.21
N LEU A 350 -77.93 73.56 49.44
CA LEU A 350 -78.13 72.34 48.65
C LEU A 350 -77.19 72.28 47.44
N GLN A 351 -76.91 73.42 46.81
CA GLN A 351 -75.94 73.52 45.73
C GLN A 351 -74.50 73.26 46.22
N LYS A 352 -74.17 73.71 47.45
CA LYS A 352 -72.89 73.40 48.09
C LYS A 352 -72.73 71.92 48.45
N ILE A 353 -73.79 71.28 48.96
CA ILE A 353 -73.79 69.83 49.24
C ILE A 353 -73.68 69.00 47.94
N SER A 354 -74.34 69.43 46.87
CA SER A 354 -74.21 68.82 45.53
C SER A 354 -72.78 68.95 44.99
N PHE A 355 -72.18 70.14 45.08
CA PHE A 355 -70.79 70.37 44.65
C PHE A 355 -69.78 69.60 45.49
N ASP A 356 -69.95 69.52 46.81
CA ASP A 356 -69.07 68.76 47.69
C ASP A 356 -69.17 67.24 47.44
N GLN A 357 -70.35 66.75 47.05
CA GLN A 357 -70.57 65.36 46.64
C GLN A 357 -69.96 65.07 45.25
N GLU A 358 -70.11 66.00 44.30
CA GLU A 358 -69.47 65.92 42.98
C GLU A 358 -67.93 65.95 43.08
N LEU A 359 -67.38 66.80 43.95
CA LEU A 359 -65.94 66.85 44.24
C LEU A 359 -65.44 65.57 44.92
N LYS A 360 -66.25 64.94 45.79
CA LYS A 360 -65.94 63.62 46.36
C LYS A 360 -65.94 62.52 45.30
N ASN A 361 -66.92 62.52 44.39
CA ASN A 361 -67.00 61.56 43.31
C ASN A 361 -65.83 61.73 42.32
N LEU A 362 -65.45 62.98 42.00
CA LEU A 362 -64.28 63.28 41.16
C LEU A 362 -62.96 62.88 41.84
N ARG A 363 -62.87 62.95 43.18
CA ARG A 363 -61.72 62.42 43.94
C ARG A 363 -61.66 60.90 43.95
N SER A 364 -62.80 60.19 44.08
CA SER A 364 -62.82 58.73 43.98
C SER A 364 -62.48 58.23 42.57
N ASP A 365 -62.86 58.99 41.55
CA ASP A 365 -62.56 58.72 40.13
C ASP A 365 -61.09 59.07 39.77
N GLY A 366 -60.47 59.97 40.54
CA GLY A 366 -59.04 60.27 40.49
C GLY A 366 -58.16 59.05 40.80
N HIS A 367 -58.56 58.23 41.78
CA HIS A 367 -57.81 57.01 42.12
C HIS A 367 -57.86 55.94 41.01
N GLN A 368 -58.96 55.85 40.26
CA GLN A 368 -59.02 54.99 39.08
C GLN A 368 -58.13 55.52 37.95
N ARG A 369 -58.14 56.84 37.72
CA ARG A 369 -57.22 57.47 36.76
C ARG A 369 -55.75 57.25 37.12
N ASP A 370 -55.38 57.44 38.38
CA ASP A 370 -54.02 57.19 38.86
C ASP A 370 -53.60 55.72 38.67
N TYR A 371 -54.52 54.78 38.87
CA TYR A 371 -54.28 53.35 38.60
C TYR A 371 -54.06 53.07 37.10
N TYR A 372 -54.86 53.66 36.21
CA TYR A 372 -54.66 53.53 34.77
C TYR A 372 -53.36 54.18 34.30
N VAL A 373 -52.98 55.33 34.86
CA VAL A 373 -51.70 55.99 34.57
C VAL A 373 -50.54 55.11 34.99
N LEU A 374 -50.55 54.54 36.20
CA LEU A 374 -49.50 53.63 36.67
C LEU A 374 -49.38 52.38 35.79
N LYS A 375 -50.50 51.83 35.31
CA LYS A 375 -50.49 50.67 34.43
C LYS A 375 -49.92 51.01 33.05
N LEU A 376 -50.29 52.17 32.49
CA LEU A 376 -49.71 52.67 31.24
C LEU A 376 -48.21 52.95 31.38
N GLU A 377 -47.76 53.51 32.51
CA GLU A 377 -46.32 53.70 32.79
C GLU A 377 -45.57 52.37 32.85
N GLN A 378 -46.17 51.34 33.46
CA GLN A 378 -45.61 49.99 33.48
C GLN A 378 -45.54 49.38 32.07
N ASP A 379 -46.60 49.52 31.27
CA ASP A 379 -46.63 49.00 29.89
C ASP A 379 -45.62 49.74 29.00
N ILE A 380 -45.46 51.05 29.15
CA ILE A 380 -44.41 51.83 28.48
C ILE A 380 -43.02 51.32 28.85
N GLY A 381 -42.78 51.02 30.14
CA GLY A 381 -41.51 50.44 30.59
C GLY A 381 -41.24 49.06 29.99
N ASN A 382 -42.26 48.21 29.88
CA ASN A 382 -42.14 46.89 29.25
C ASN A 382 -41.83 47.01 27.74
N MET A 383 -42.54 47.89 27.02
CA MET A 383 -42.29 48.12 25.60
C MET A 383 -40.90 48.70 25.33
N GLN A 384 -40.37 49.53 26.23
CA GLN A 384 -39.00 50.05 26.12
C GLN A 384 -37.96 48.94 26.28
N LYS A 385 -38.20 48.00 27.20
CA LYS A 385 -37.32 46.84 27.39
C LYS A 385 -37.33 45.91 26.19
N GLU A 386 -38.52 45.60 25.65
CA GLU A 386 -38.67 44.77 24.45
C GLU A 386 -37.99 45.41 23.22
N LYS A 387 -38.13 46.73 23.06
CA LYS A 387 -37.41 47.49 22.04
C LYS A 387 -35.90 47.31 22.16
N ASP A 388 -35.33 47.42 23.37
CA ASP A 388 -33.89 47.30 23.58
C ASP A 388 -33.38 45.87 23.31
N GLU A 389 -34.17 44.85 23.67
CA GLU A 389 -33.90 43.44 23.36
C GLU A 389 -33.90 43.17 21.85
N LEU A 390 -34.90 43.70 21.12
CA LEU A 390 -34.97 43.61 19.66
C LEU A 390 -33.80 44.33 18.97
N TYR A 391 -33.38 45.49 19.49
CA TYR A 391 -32.19 46.20 18.98
C TYR A 391 -30.92 45.36 19.14
N GLN A 392 -30.76 44.66 20.27
CA GLN A 392 -29.64 43.74 20.48
C GLN A 392 -29.70 42.52 19.55
N GLU A 393 -30.89 41.95 19.33
CA GLU A 393 -31.05 40.80 18.42
C GLU A 393 -30.73 41.18 16.98
N ILE A 394 -31.18 42.34 16.51
CA ILE A 394 -30.83 42.91 15.19
C ILE A 394 -29.31 43.14 15.08
N GLN A 395 -28.67 43.69 16.12
CA GLN A 395 -27.23 43.92 16.10
C GLN A 395 -26.43 42.60 16.06
N ASN A 396 -26.94 41.55 16.73
CA ASN A 396 -26.37 40.21 16.71
C ASN A 396 -26.55 39.52 15.35
N SER A 397 -27.70 39.71 14.67
CA SER A 397 -27.92 39.15 13.33
C SER A 397 -26.99 39.79 12.29
N PHE A 398 -26.80 41.11 12.31
CA PHE A 398 -25.82 41.79 11.45
C PHE A 398 -24.38 41.31 11.69
N SER A 399 -24.03 40.94 12.92
CA SER A 399 -22.71 40.37 13.25
C SER A 399 -22.55 38.95 12.70
N LYS A 400 -23.62 38.14 12.72
CA LYS A 400 -23.64 36.81 12.10
C LYS A 400 -23.54 36.89 10.57
N ASP A 401 -24.27 37.81 9.94
CA ASP A 401 -24.24 38.01 8.48
C ASP A 401 -22.87 38.45 7.96
N ARG A 402 -22.12 39.24 8.74
CA ARG A 402 -20.73 39.59 8.38
C ARG A 402 -19.79 38.39 8.42
N LYS A 403 -20.00 37.44 9.34
CA LYS A 403 -19.18 36.23 9.46
C LYS A 403 -19.50 35.23 8.35
N THR A 404 -20.76 35.08 7.99
CA THR A 404 -21.17 34.22 6.87
C THR A 404 -20.67 34.76 5.53
N ASN A 405 -20.73 36.08 5.29
CA ASN A 405 -20.17 36.69 4.09
C ASN A 405 -18.65 36.48 3.99
N HIS A 406 -17.91 36.60 5.09
CA HIS A 406 -16.46 36.36 5.06
C HIS A 406 -16.14 34.90 4.73
N ARG A 407 -16.91 33.95 5.26
CA ARG A 407 -16.75 32.53 4.94
C ARG A 407 -17.11 32.22 3.48
N GLU A 408 -18.10 32.90 2.92
CA GLU A 408 -18.47 32.77 1.50
C GLU A 408 -17.33 33.26 0.58
N ASP A 409 -16.66 34.35 0.95
CA ASP A 409 -15.51 34.88 0.20
C ASP A 409 -14.29 33.94 0.29
N GLU A 410 -14.01 33.36 1.46
CA GLU A 410 -12.98 32.31 1.62
C GLU A 410 -13.26 31.10 0.72
N LEU A 411 -14.50 30.61 0.71
CA LEU A 411 -14.90 29.46 -0.11
C LEU A 411 -14.80 29.77 -1.61
N LYS A 412 -15.16 31.00 -2.03
CA LYS A 412 -14.97 31.43 -3.44
C LYS A 412 -13.50 31.41 -3.84
N GLN A 413 -12.61 31.83 -2.95
CA GLN A 413 -11.17 31.81 -3.21
C GLN A 413 -10.64 30.38 -3.30
N GLU A 414 -11.03 29.49 -2.36
CA GLU A 414 -10.63 28.08 -2.36
C GLU A 414 -11.12 27.33 -3.61
N ILE A 415 -12.35 27.62 -4.07
CA ILE A 415 -12.89 27.05 -5.31
C ILE A 415 -12.05 27.48 -6.53
N GLU A 416 -11.55 28.71 -6.56
CA GLU A 416 -10.78 29.20 -7.70
C GLU A 416 -9.36 28.60 -7.73
N GLU A 417 -8.71 28.47 -6.57
CA GLU A 417 -7.44 27.76 -6.43
C GLU A 417 -7.55 26.29 -6.89
N LEU A 418 -8.63 25.61 -6.50
CA LEU A 418 -8.88 24.22 -6.93
C LEU A 418 -9.13 24.11 -8.44
N LYS A 419 -9.73 25.12 -9.09
CA LYS A 419 -9.88 25.13 -10.55
C LYS A 419 -8.54 25.27 -11.25
N GLU A 420 -7.67 26.15 -10.76
CA GLU A 420 -6.32 26.31 -11.31
C GLU A 420 -5.50 25.03 -11.17
N GLU A 421 -5.53 24.39 -10.00
CA GLU A 421 -4.83 23.13 -9.77
C GLU A 421 -5.34 22.01 -10.69
N ARG A 422 -6.66 21.93 -10.89
CA ARG A 422 -7.27 20.97 -11.82
C ARG A 422 -6.77 21.19 -13.25
N ILE A 423 -6.68 22.44 -13.71
CA ILE A 423 -6.17 22.76 -15.06
C ILE A 423 -4.70 22.34 -15.19
N GLU A 424 -3.88 22.60 -14.17
CA GLU A 424 -2.47 22.19 -14.16
C GLU A 424 -2.31 20.66 -14.21
N GLN A 425 -3.11 19.93 -13.45
CA GLN A 425 -3.10 18.47 -13.46
C GLN A 425 -3.54 17.90 -14.81
N ASP A 426 -4.56 18.48 -15.45
CA ASP A 426 -5.02 18.08 -16.79
C ASP A 426 -3.92 18.29 -17.84
N LEU A 427 -3.19 19.40 -17.76
CA LEU A 427 -2.05 19.68 -18.64
C LEU A 427 -0.91 18.66 -18.43
N LYS A 428 -0.58 18.33 -17.18
CA LYS A 428 0.42 17.29 -16.86
C LYS A 428 0.00 15.92 -17.39
N LEU A 429 -1.26 15.55 -17.22
CA LEU A 429 -1.80 14.28 -17.73
C LEU A 429 -1.73 14.23 -19.27
N LYS A 430 -2.04 15.34 -19.94
CA LYS A 430 -1.96 15.42 -21.40
C LYS A 430 -0.54 15.28 -21.92
N ASP A 431 0.44 15.86 -21.22
CA ASP A 431 1.87 15.72 -21.57
C ASP A 431 2.37 14.29 -21.36
N THR A 432 1.97 13.62 -20.27
CA THR A 432 2.35 12.21 -20.04
C THR A 432 1.72 11.26 -21.06
N ILE A 433 0.45 11.46 -21.42
CA ILE A 433 -0.20 10.69 -22.48
C ILE A 433 0.54 10.90 -23.81
N SER A 434 0.86 12.14 -24.16
CA SER A 434 1.58 12.43 -25.41
C SER A 434 2.96 11.77 -25.47
N LYS A 435 3.69 11.71 -24.35
CA LYS A 435 4.97 11.00 -24.26
C LYS A 435 4.81 9.49 -24.40
N ALA A 436 3.80 8.92 -23.75
CA ALA A 436 3.50 7.49 -23.86
C ALA A 436 3.12 7.10 -25.29
N ASP A 437 2.32 7.92 -25.98
CA ASP A 437 1.94 7.68 -27.37
C ASP A 437 3.16 7.70 -28.31
N GLU A 438 4.10 8.62 -28.10
CA GLU A 438 5.36 8.67 -28.85
C GLU A 438 6.23 7.42 -28.61
N GLU A 439 6.35 6.96 -27.37
CA GLU A 439 7.08 5.73 -27.04
C GLU A 439 6.42 4.48 -27.65
N ILE A 440 5.08 4.43 -27.66
CA ILE A 440 4.32 3.37 -28.32
C ILE A 440 4.57 3.40 -29.82
N PHE A 441 4.58 4.58 -30.44
CA PHE A 441 4.86 4.75 -31.86
C PHE A 441 6.25 4.25 -32.24
N GLU A 442 7.30 4.69 -31.53
CA GLU A 442 8.67 4.24 -31.77
C GLU A 442 8.86 2.74 -31.48
N SER A 443 8.14 2.19 -30.51
CA SER A 443 8.15 0.75 -30.25
C SER A 443 7.49 -0.05 -31.37
N LYS A 444 6.35 0.42 -31.91
CA LYS A 444 5.71 -0.19 -33.10
C LYS A 444 6.61 -0.16 -34.34
N LYS A 445 7.34 0.94 -34.52
CA LYS A 445 8.32 1.09 -35.61
C LYS A 445 9.45 0.06 -35.48
N ARG A 446 10.06 -0.07 -34.30
CA ARG A 446 11.10 -1.08 -34.02
C ARG A 446 10.61 -2.52 -34.25
N VAL A 447 9.38 -2.84 -33.82
CA VAL A 447 8.77 -4.16 -34.08
C VAL A 447 8.63 -4.42 -35.59
N SER A 448 8.20 -3.41 -36.34
CA SER A 448 8.06 -3.52 -37.81
C SER A 448 9.41 -3.75 -38.47
N GLU A 449 10.46 -3.03 -38.05
CA GLU A 449 11.83 -3.24 -38.54
C GLU A 449 12.34 -4.66 -38.26
N VAL A 450 12.13 -5.17 -37.05
CA VAL A 450 12.50 -6.55 -36.68
C VAL A 450 11.73 -7.58 -37.51
N GLN A 451 10.44 -7.34 -37.81
CA GLN A 451 9.67 -8.22 -38.69
C GLN A 451 10.23 -8.24 -40.11
N VAL A 452 10.62 -7.08 -40.66
CA VAL A 452 11.27 -7.00 -41.98
C VAL A 452 12.59 -7.77 -41.98
N GLN A 453 13.43 -7.58 -40.97
CA GLN A 453 14.70 -8.30 -40.84
C GLN A 453 14.49 -9.82 -40.73
N LYS A 454 13.46 -10.26 -40.00
CA LYS A 454 13.09 -11.67 -39.90
C LYS A 454 12.70 -12.24 -41.26
N ILE A 455 11.85 -11.54 -42.02
CA ILE A 455 11.46 -11.95 -43.38
C ILE A 455 12.69 -12.05 -44.29
N GLU A 456 13.62 -11.10 -44.20
CA GLU A 456 14.85 -11.11 -44.99
C GLU A 456 15.77 -12.28 -44.61
N LEU A 457 15.92 -12.58 -43.32
CA LEU A 457 16.68 -13.72 -42.83
C LEU A 457 16.06 -15.06 -43.24
N ASP A 458 14.74 -15.20 -43.12
CA ASP A 458 14.00 -16.38 -43.56
C ASP A 458 14.18 -16.61 -45.08
N SER A 459 14.17 -15.53 -45.86
CA SER A 459 14.46 -15.59 -47.30
C SER A 459 15.90 -16.05 -47.59
N LYS A 460 16.90 -15.49 -46.89
CA LYS A 460 18.32 -15.89 -47.02
C LYS A 460 18.54 -17.35 -46.61
N LEU A 461 17.91 -17.81 -45.53
CA LEU A 461 17.93 -19.22 -45.11
C LEU A 461 17.35 -20.13 -46.20
N LYS A 462 16.24 -19.72 -46.83
CA LYS A 462 15.62 -20.47 -47.92
C LYS A 462 16.55 -20.56 -49.15
N VAL A 463 17.24 -19.49 -49.52
CA VAL A 463 18.23 -19.54 -50.62
C VAL A 463 19.42 -20.43 -50.25
N THR A 464 19.92 -20.35 -49.02
CA THR A 464 21.12 -21.10 -48.57
C THR A 464 20.87 -22.61 -48.45
N TYR A 465 19.66 -23.03 -48.09
CA TYR A 465 19.30 -24.46 -48.02
C TYR A 465 18.89 -25.06 -49.37
N TYR A 466 18.35 -24.27 -50.29
CA TYR A 466 17.93 -24.77 -51.62
C TYR A 466 19.01 -24.64 -52.71
N SER A 467 20.07 -23.83 -52.52
CA SER A 467 21.13 -23.67 -53.51
C SER A 467 22.11 -24.85 -53.66
N PRO A 468 22.50 -25.64 -52.63
CA PRO A 468 23.43 -26.75 -52.81
C PRO A 468 22.79 -27.99 -53.42
N PHE A 469 21.45 -28.10 -53.41
CA PHE A 469 20.76 -29.31 -53.86
C PHE A 469 20.64 -29.41 -55.39
N VAL A 470 20.76 -28.28 -56.10
CA VAL A 470 20.64 -28.26 -57.58
C VAL A 470 21.98 -28.53 -58.28
N GLU A 471 23.12 -28.25 -57.65
CA GLU A 471 24.44 -28.56 -58.23
C GLU A 471 24.89 -30.01 -58.00
N SER A 472 24.38 -30.69 -56.97
CA SER A 472 24.67 -32.12 -56.72
C SER A 472 23.96 -33.07 -57.72
N GLN A 473 22.85 -32.66 -58.34
CA GLN A 473 22.13 -33.50 -59.31
C GLN A 473 22.59 -33.37 -60.77
N LYS A 474 23.53 -32.48 -61.10
CA LYS A 474 24.08 -32.35 -62.46
C LYS A 474 25.38 -33.13 -62.71
N GLY A 475 25.93 -33.82 -61.71
CA GLY A 475 27.22 -34.53 -61.81
C GLY A 475 27.15 -36.02 -62.13
N VAL A 476 25.97 -36.63 -62.26
CA VAL A 476 25.82 -38.07 -62.50
C VAL A 476 25.04 -38.32 -63.80
N ARG A 477 25.65 -37.93 -64.92
CA ARG A 477 25.35 -38.44 -66.28
C ARG A 477 26.41 -37.89 -67.24
N SER A 478 27.53 -38.59 -67.32
CA SER A 478 28.43 -38.63 -68.47
C SER A 478 29.26 -39.90 -68.39
#